data_AF-A0A7M3M9V3-F1
#
_entry.id   AF-A0A7M3M9V3-F1
#
_cell.length_a   1.000
_cell.length_b   1.000
_cell.length_c   1.000
_cell.angle_alpha   90.00
_cell.angle_beta   90.00
_cell.angle_gamma   90.00
#
_symmetry.space_group_name_H-M   'P 1'
#
loop_
_entity.id
_entity.type
_entity.pdbx_description
1 polymer ?
#
loop_
_entity_poly.entity_id
_entity_poly.type
_entity_poly.pdbx_seq_one_letter_code
_entity_poly.pdbx_strand_id
1 'polypeptide(L)'
;RQIQPGDKMAGRHGNKGVISKINPIEDMPHAASGTPVDIVLNPLGVPSRMNIGQILETHLGMAAKGIGDKINAMLKQQQEVAKLREFIQRAYDLGTDVRQKVDLNTFSDEEVLRLAENLRKGMPIATPVFDGAKEAEIKELLQLGGLPTSGQITLFDGRTGEQFERPVTVGYMYMLKLNHLVDD
;
A
#
# COMPACT_ATOMS: atom_id res chain seq x y z
N ARG A 1 3.21 -11.77 -23.33
CA ARG A 1 1.84 -12.32 -23.31
C ARG A 1 1.03 -11.56 -22.26
N GLN A 2 -0.23 -11.23 -22.55
CA GLN A 2 -1.10 -10.54 -21.59
C GLN A 2 -1.48 -11.48 -20.42
N ILE A 3 -2.03 -10.92 -19.35
CA ILE A 3 -2.53 -11.67 -18.20
C ILE A 3 -3.95 -12.16 -18.50
N GLN A 4 -4.25 -13.42 -18.18
CA GLN A 4 -5.56 -14.00 -18.46
C GLN A 4 -5.97 -15.05 -17.42
N PRO A 5 -7.26 -15.43 -17.35
CA PRO A 5 -7.70 -16.53 -16.51
C PRO A 5 -6.90 -17.81 -16.77
N GLY A 6 -6.48 -18.48 -15.71
CA GLY A 6 -5.58 -19.65 -15.77
C GLY A 6 -4.11 -19.32 -15.48
N ASP A 7 -3.66 -18.07 -15.64
CA ASP A 7 -2.30 -17.68 -15.27
C ASP A 7 -2.07 -17.76 -13.76
N LYS A 8 -0.84 -18.14 -13.37
CA LYS A 8 -0.45 -18.28 -11.97
C LYS A 8 0.20 -17.01 -11.42
N MET A 9 -0.38 -16.50 -10.34
CA MET A 9 0.11 -15.34 -9.58
C MET A 9 0.56 -15.76 -8.19
N ALA A 10 1.49 -15.03 -7.60
CA ALA A 10 1.93 -15.26 -6.23
C ALA A 10 2.35 -13.97 -5.52
N GLY A 11 2.14 -13.91 -4.22
CA GLY A 11 2.82 -12.96 -3.34
C GLY A 11 4.14 -13.52 -2.83
N ARG A 12 4.89 -12.69 -2.09
CA ARG A 12 6.19 -13.07 -1.52
C ARG A 12 6.09 -13.98 -0.29
N HIS A 13 4.89 -14.14 0.26
CA HIS A 13 4.62 -14.89 1.49
C HIS A 13 4.10 -16.31 1.24
N GLY A 14 4.40 -16.87 0.07
CA GLY A 14 3.97 -18.23 -0.31
C GLY A 14 2.48 -18.35 -0.67
N ASN A 15 1.72 -17.26 -0.63
CA ASN A 15 0.36 -17.18 -1.15
C ASN A 15 0.40 -17.26 -2.69
N LYS A 16 -0.15 -18.35 -3.23
CA LYS A 16 -0.24 -18.59 -4.67
C LYS A 16 -1.71 -18.71 -5.06
N GLY A 17 -2.04 -18.24 -6.26
CA GLY A 17 -3.38 -18.32 -6.82
C GLY A 17 -3.33 -18.46 -8.34
N VAL A 18 -4.42 -18.97 -8.90
CA VAL A 18 -4.68 -18.95 -10.33
C VAL A 18 -5.76 -17.91 -10.56
N ILE A 19 -5.60 -17.07 -11.58
CA ILE A 19 -6.60 -16.06 -11.93
C ILE A 19 -7.86 -16.80 -12.40
N SER A 20 -8.97 -16.64 -11.68
CA SER A 20 -10.24 -17.29 -12.02
C SER A 20 -11.08 -16.48 -13.00
N LYS A 21 -11.10 -15.15 -12.82
CA LYS A 21 -11.89 -14.23 -13.64
C LYS A 21 -11.23 -12.85 -13.63
N ILE A 22 -11.33 -12.14 -14.75
CA ILE A 22 -11.04 -10.71 -14.86
C ILE A 22 -12.39 -10.00 -14.87
N ASN A 23 -12.67 -9.21 -13.84
CA ASN A 23 -13.92 -8.46 -13.75
C ASN A 23 -13.76 -7.08 -14.41
N PRO A 24 -14.85 -6.50 -14.96
CA PRO A 24 -14.93 -5.09 -15.27
C PRO A 24 -14.71 -4.22 -14.03
N ILE A 25 -14.24 -2.98 -14.21
CA ILE A 25 -13.89 -2.08 -13.10
C ILE A 25 -15.11 -1.67 -12.28
N GLU A 26 -16.27 -1.54 -12.94
CA GLU A 26 -17.56 -1.21 -12.35
C GLU A 26 -18.10 -2.30 -11.42
N ASP A 27 -17.70 -3.56 -11.62
CA ASP A 27 -18.10 -4.68 -10.75
C ASP A 27 -17.22 -4.80 -9.50
N MET A 28 -16.09 -4.09 -9.45
CA MET A 28 -15.13 -4.23 -8.35
C MET A 28 -15.58 -3.49 -7.09
N PRO A 29 -15.33 -4.05 -5.90
CA PRO A 29 -15.49 -3.32 -4.65
C PRO A 29 -14.70 -2.01 -4.67
N HIS A 30 -15.29 -0.93 -4.14
CA HIS A 30 -14.65 0.37 -4.13
C HIS A 30 -14.74 1.05 -2.76
N ALA A 31 -13.76 1.89 -2.46
CA ALA A 31 -13.74 2.73 -1.27
C ALA A 31 -14.76 3.87 -1.38
N ALA A 32 -15.04 4.54 -0.26
CA ALA A 32 -15.91 5.73 -0.24
C ALA A 32 -15.44 6.87 -1.17
N SER A 33 -14.16 6.91 -1.53
CA SER A 33 -13.60 7.84 -2.53
C SER A 33 -13.97 7.48 -3.98
N GLY A 34 -14.63 6.35 -4.21
CA GLY A 34 -14.89 5.79 -5.53
C GLY A 34 -13.72 5.01 -6.14
N THR A 35 -12.60 4.88 -5.42
CA THR A 35 -11.43 4.13 -5.91
C THR A 35 -11.71 2.62 -5.85
N PRO A 36 -11.72 1.90 -6.98
CA PRO A 36 -11.93 0.45 -7.00
C PRO A 36 -10.67 -0.30 -6.53
N VAL A 37 -10.85 -1.51 -6.01
CA VAL A 37 -9.75 -2.42 -5.71
C VAL A 37 -9.31 -3.18 -6.96
N ASP A 38 -8.01 -3.45 -7.10
CA ASP A 38 -7.47 -4.14 -8.28
C ASP A 38 -7.56 -5.67 -8.18
N ILE A 39 -7.36 -6.23 -6.98
CA ILE A 39 -7.31 -7.68 -6.73
C ILE A 39 -8.07 -8.00 -5.45
N VAL A 40 -8.94 -9.02 -5.51
CA VAL A 40 -9.64 -9.58 -4.34
C VAL A 40 -9.00 -10.91 -3.96
N LEU A 41 -8.53 -11.03 -2.72
CA LEU A 41 -7.94 -12.25 -2.18
C LEU A 41 -8.85 -12.87 -1.12
N ASN A 42 -8.87 -14.21 -1.06
CA ASN A 42 -9.67 -14.93 -0.06
C ASN A 42 -8.97 -14.88 1.32
N PRO A 43 -9.62 -14.35 2.37
CA PRO A 43 -9.03 -14.25 3.70
C PRO A 43 -8.78 -15.62 4.36
N LEU A 44 -9.53 -16.66 3.99
CA LEU A 44 -9.42 -18.00 4.59
C LEU A 44 -8.06 -18.66 4.35
N GLY A 45 -7.33 -18.22 3.32
CA GLY A 45 -6.01 -18.76 2.99
C GLY A 45 -4.89 -18.32 3.94
N VAL A 46 -5.13 -17.33 4.81
CA VAL A 46 -4.11 -16.79 5.73
C VAL A 46 -4.03 -17.59 7.03
N PRO A 47 -5.13 -17.83 7.78
CA PRO A 47 -5.05 -18.55 9.05
C PRO A 47 -4.53 -19.97 8.90
N SER A 48 -4.92 -20.67 7.84
CA SER A 48 -4.53 -22.08 7.62
C SER A 48 -3.05 -22.24 7.24
N ARG A 49 -2.42 -21.22 6.67
CA ARG A 49 -1.02 -21.26 6.21
C ARG A 49 -0.06 -20.52 7.14
N MET A 50 -0.60 -19.84 8.17
CA MET A 50 0.16 -19.07 9.15
C MET A 50 1.13 -18.03 8.55
N ASN A 51 0.84 -17.53 7.36
CA ASN A 51 1.66 -16.54 6.65
C ASN A 51 1.15 -15.11 6.91
N ILE A 52 1.13 -14.72 8.18
CA ILE A 52 0.62 -13.42 8.68
C ILE A 52 1.39 -12.23 8.08
N GLY A 53 2.64 -12.44 7.67
CA GLY A 53 3.47 -11.41 7.04
C GLY A 53 2.81 -10.70 5.84
N GLN A 54 1.93 -11.39 5.09
CA GLN A 54 1.21 -10.77 3.98
C GLN A 54 0.19 -9.71 4.44
N ILE A 55 -0.39 -9.86 5.64
CA ILE A 55 -1.30 -8.88 6.23
C ILE A 55 -0.49 -7.66 6.68
N LEU A 56 0.67 -7.89 7.31
CA LEU A 56 1.58 -6.81 7.70
C LEU A 56 2.09 -6.04 6.47
N GLU A 57 2.46 -6.74 5.39
CA GLU A 57 2.80 -6.12 4.10
C GLU A 57 1.64 -5.28 3.57
N THR A 58 0.42 -5.79 3.62
CA THR A 58 -0.77 -5.08 3.14
C THR A 58 -0.99 -3.78 3.91
N HIS A 59 -0.92 -3.81 5.24
CA HIS A 59 -1.06 -2.62 6.08
C HIS A 59 0.08 -1.62 5.87
N LEU A 60 1.33 -2.08 5.82
CA LEU A 60 2.49 -1.21 5.59
C LEU A 60 2.47 -0.61 4.18
N GLY A 61 2.05 -1.39 3.17
CA GLY A 61 1.84 -0.91 1.81
C GLY A 61 0.72 0.12 1.71
N MET A 62 -0.37 -0.06 2.47
CA MET A 62 -1.43 0.96 2.60
C MET A 62 -0.87 2.26 3.19
N ALA A 63 -0.09 2.16 4.28
CA ALA A 63 0.54 3.31 4.91
C ALA A 63 1.51 4.03 3.96
N ALA A 64 2.40 3.28 3.30
CA ALA A 64 3.33 3.77 2.29
C ALA A 64 2.64 4.56 1.17
N LYS A 65 1.53 4.02 0.66
CA LYS A 65 0.72 4.70 -0.35
C LYS A 65 0.08 5.97 0.21
N GLY A 66 -0.49 5.90 1.42
CA GLY A 66 -1.09 7.06 2.09
C GLY A 66 -0.11 8.23 2.25
N ILE A 67 1.14 7.96 2.62
CA ILE A 67 2.20 8.99 2.66
C ILE A 67 2.44 9.57 1.27
N GLY A 68 2.56 8.72 0.24
CA GLY A 68 2.71 9.17 -1.14
C GLY A 68 1.53 10.03 -1.63
N ASP A 69 0.30 9.68 -1.26
CA ASP A 69 -0.90 10.43 -1.62
C ASP A 69 -0.96 11.79 -0.91
N LYS A 70 -0.49 11.88 0.34
CA LYS A 70 -0.30 13.17 1.04
C LYS A 70 0.71 14.05 0.32
N ILE A 71 1.87 13.50 -0.05
CA ILE A 71 2.91 14.22 -0.82
C ILE A 71 2.34 14.68 -2.16
N ASN A 72 1.64 13.80 -2.88
CA ASN A 72 1.01 14.10 -4.17
C ASN A 72 -0.03 15.23 -4.04
N ALA A 73 -0.85 15.22 -2.98
CA ALA A 73 -1.80 16.30 -2.72
C ALA A 73 -1.09 17.63 -2.46
N MET A 74 0.00 17.63 -1.69
CA MET A 74 0.80 18.82 -1.43
C MET A 74 1.46 19.39 -2.70
N LEU A 75 2.00 18.52 -3.56
CA LEU A 75 2.55 18.90 -4.87
C LEU A 75 1.49 19.51 -5.79
N LYS A 76 0.31 18.89 -5.89
CA LYS A 76 -0.81 19.41 -6.71
C LYS A 76 -1.33 20.76 -6.22
N GLN A 77 -1.31 20.97 -4.91
CA GLN A 77 -1.70 22.25 -4.30
C GLN A 77 -0.58 23.31 -4.38
N GLN A 78 0.58 22.97 -4.94
CA GLN A 78 1.76 23.85 -5.00
C GLN A 78 2.13 24.43 -3.62
N GLN A 79 2.06 23.57 -2.59
CA GLN A 79 2.47 23.97 -1.24
C GLN A 79 3.95 24.34 -1.21
N GLU A 80 4.32 25.25 -0.31
CA GLU A 80 5.69 25.69 -0.12
C GLU A 80 6.64 24.51 0.15
N VAL A 81 7.85 24.57 -0.41
CA VAL A 81 8.88 23.52 -0.27
C VAL A 81 9.19 23.25 1.20
N ALA A 82 9.12 24.27 2.06
CA ALA A 82 9.31 24.13 3.50
C ALA A 82 8.33 23.12 4.13
N LYS A 83 7.05 23.15 3.75
CA LYS A 83 6.03 22.22 4.26
C LYS A 83 6.23 20.80 3.74
N LEU A 84 6.60 20.67 2.46
CA LEU A 84 6.95 19.37 1.88
C LEU A 84 8.15 18.76 2.61
N ARG A 85 9.20 19.56 2.84
CA ARG A 85 10.40 19.17 3.57
C ARG A 85 10.07 18.70 4.98
N GLU A 86 9.29 19.49 5.72
CA GLU A 86 8.84 19.14 7.08
C GLU A 86 8.06 17.81 7.11
N PHE A 87 7.10 17.64 6.19
CA PHE A 87 6.29 16.43 6.14
C PHE A 87 7.11 15.19 5.79
N ILE A 88 8.00 15.28 4.79
CA ILE A 88 8.85 14.17 4.37
C ILE A 88 9.87 13.85 5.47
N GLN A 89 10.46 14.85 6.11
CA GLN A 89 11.38 14.67 7.24
C GLN A 89 10.70 13.89 8.37
N ARG A 90 9.50 14.32 8.77
CA ARG A 90 8.69 13.64 9.79
C ARG A 90 8.37 12.18 9.42
N ALA A 91 8.17 11.89 8.13
CA ALA A 91 7.94 10.51 7.68
C ALA A 91 9.20 9.64 7.76
N TYR A 92 10.38 10.18 7.46
CA TYR A 92 11.66 9.47 7.61
C TYR A 92 12.07 9.26 9.08
N ASP A 93 11.72 10.19 9.96
CA ASP A 93 12.02 10.10 11.39
C ASP A 93 11.06 9.18 12.17
N LEU A 94 10.06 8.60 11.50
CA LEU A 94 9.08 7.73 12.13
C LEU A 94 9.70 6.39 12.54
N GLY A 95 9.42 5.98 13.78
CA GLY A 95 9.92 4.74 14.38
C GLY A 95 10.94 4.99 15.49
N THR A 96 11.10 4.01 16.38
CA THR A 96 12.00 4.14 17.52
C THR A 96 13.37 3.57 17.18
N ASP A 97 14.42 4.35 17.40
CA ASP A 97 15.82 3.93 17.16
C ASP A 97 16.10 3.43 15.73
N VAL A 98 15.41 4.02 14.74
CA VAL A 98 15.64 3.71 13.33
C VAL A 98 17.11 3.95 12.95
N ARG A 99 17.72 2.94 12.31
CA ARG A 99 19.14 2.96 11.90
C ARG A 99 19.43 4.04 10.85
N GLN A 100 18.48 4.27 9.95
CA GLN A 100 18.61 5.28 8.92
C GLN A 100 18.35 6.65 9.55
N LYS A 101 19.29 7.58 9.39
CA LYS A 101 19.13 8.99 9.75
C LYS A 101 19.18 9.80 8.46
N VAL A 102 18.14 10.59 8.21
CA VAL A 102 18.04 11.46 7.05
C VAL A 102 17.89 12.88 7.59
N ASP A 103 18.71 13.81 7.13
CA ASP A 103 18.53 15.23 7.42
C ASP A 103 18.27 15.97 6.11
N LEU A 104 16.99 16.22 5.84
CA LEU A 104 16.59 16.95 4.66
C LEU A 104 17.05 18.39 4.69
N ASN A 105 17.43 19.01 5.81
CA ASN A 105 17.93 20.40 5.79
C ASN A 105 19.23 20.55 5.00
N THR A 106 19.97 19.46 4.78
CA THR A 106 21.16 19.43 3.93
C THR A 106 20.85 19.43 2.43
N PHE A 107 19.60 19.20 2.03
CA PHE A 107 19.17 19.11 0.63
C PHE A 107 18.77 20.48 0.10
N SER A 108 19.10 20.77 -1.15
CA SER A 108 18.55 21.93 -1.86
C SER A 108 17.05 21.79 -2.11
N ASP A 109 16.35 22.90 -2.38
CA ASP A 109 14.92 22.88 -2.68
C ASP A 109 14.60 22.07 -3.94
N GLU A 110 15.46 22.13 -4.96
CA GLU A 110 15.31 21.35 -6.18
C GLU A 110 15.41 19.83 -5.91
N GLU A 111 16.33 19.42 -5.03
CA GLU A 111 16.48 18.01 -4.65
C GLU A 111 15.27 17.51 -3.85
N VAL A 112 14.73 18.32 -2.95
CA VAL A 112 13.50 17.97 -2.19
C VAL A 112 12.31 17.85 -3.13
N LEU A 113 12.14 18.76 -4.08
CA LEU A 113 11.06 18.67 -5.06
C LEU A 113 11.19 17.41 -5.92
N ARG A 114 12.40 17.11 -6.41
CA ARG A 114 12.66 15.88 -7.17
C ARG A 114 12.38 14.62 -6.34
N LEU A 115 12.77 14.61 -5.07
CA LEU A 115 12.45 13.52 -4.14
C LEU A 115 10.94 13.38 -3.97
N ALA A 116 10.23 14.47 -3.69
CA ALA A 116 8.78 14.48 -3.53
C ALA A 116 8.06 13.94 -4.78
N GLU A 117 8.49 14.33 -5.98
CA GLU A 117 7.95 13.82 -7.25
C GLU A 117 8.11 12.30 -7.39
N ASN A 118 9.23 11.74 -6.92
CA ASN A 118 9.44 10.29 -6.91
C ASN A 118 8.58 9.59 -5.85
N LEU A 119 8.39 10.23 -4.68
CA LEU A 119 7.61 9.69 -3.57
C LEU A 119 6.09 9.80 -3.76
N ARG A 120 5.60 10.66 -4.68
CA ARG A 120 4.16 10.89 -4.92
C ARG A 120 3.36 9.63 -5.26
N LYS A 121 4.02 8.59 -5.78
CA LYS A 121 3.37 7.31 -6.11
C LYS A 121 3.19 6.41 -4.89
N GLY A 122 3.92 6.67 -3.81
CA GLY A 122 4.01 5.86 -2.60
C GLY A 122 5.44 5.94 -2.05
N MET A 123 5.59 6.08 -0.74
CA MET A 123 6.91 6.11 -0.11
C MET A 123 7.50 4.69 -0.09
N PRO A 124 8.65 4.42 -0.72
CA PRO A 124 9.29 3.12 -0.62
C PRO A 124 9.76 2.87 0.82
N ILE A 125 9.45 1.70 1.37
CA ILE A 125 9.79 1.33 2.75
C ILE A 125 10.65 0.08 2.74
N ALA A 126 11.69 0.08 3.58
CA ALA A 126 12.52 -1.09 3.84
C ALA A 126 12.15 -1.71 5.19
N THR A 127 11.94 -3.02 5.20
CA THR A 127 11.77 -3.83 6.43
C THR A 127 12.80 -4.96 6.40
N PRO A 128 13.96 -4.79 7.06
CA PRO A 128 14.99 -5.83 7.12
C PRO A 128 14.46 -7.15 7.70
N VAL A 129 15.05 -8.27 7.26
CA VAL A 129 14.70 -9.59 7.80
C VAL A 129 15.14 -9.66 9.26
N PHE A 130 14.22 -10.05 10.14
CA PHE A 130 14.39 -10.12 11.60
C PHE A 130 14.63 -8.80 12.35
N ASP A 131 14.67 -7.66 11.65
CA ASP A 131 14.78 -6.32 12.25
C ASP A 131 13.86 -5.36 11.49
N GLY A 132 12.62 -5.81 11.30
CA GLY A 132 11.61 -5.13 10.49
C GLY A 132 10.75 -4.16 11.28
N ALA A 133 9.89 -3.44 10.56
CA ALA A 133 8.93 -2.53 11.15
C ALA A 133 7.96 -3.28 12.10
N LYS A 134 7.78 -2.74 13.30
CA LYS A 134 6.88 -3.26 14.32
C LYS A 134 5.45 -2.78 14.07
N GLU A 135 4.48 -3.49 14.63
CA GLU A 135 3.06 -3.15 14.46
C GLU A 135 2.72 -1.71 14.91
N ALA A 136 3.33 -1.24 16.01
CA ALA A 136 3.15 0.13 16.49
C ALA A 136 3.61 1.16 15.46
N GLU A 137 4.76 0.94 14.82
CA GLU A 137 5.33 1.82 13.80
C GLU A 137 4.47 1.82 12.53
N ILE A 138 3.91 0.66 12.15
CA ILE A 138 2.94 0.58 11.04
C ILE A 138 1.69 1.41 11.35
N LYS A 139 1.17 1.32 12.58
CA LYS A 139 0.00 2.09 13.02
C LYS A 139 0.26 3.59 13.06
N GLU A 140 1.43 4.01 13.52
CA GLU A 140 1.86 5.41 13.50
C GLU A 140 1.96 5.93 12.06
N LEU A 141 2.52 5.12 11.14
CA LEU A 141 2.63 5.51 9.73
C LEU A 141 1.26 5.59 9.04
N LEU A 142 0.33 4.68 9.37
CA LEU A 142 -1.07 4.77 8.93
C LEU A 142 -1.70 6.09 9.39
N GLN A 143 -1.51 6.47 10.65
CA GLN A 143 -2.02 7.75 11.18
C GLN A 143 -1.40 8.95 10.45
N LEU A 144 -0.08 8.92 10.19
CA LEU A 144 0.59 9.99 9.44
C LEU A 144 0.02 10.13 8.02
N GLY A 145 -0.34 9.01 7.38
CA GLY A 145 -1.05 8.98 6.10
C GLY A 145 -2.52 9.42 6.17
N GLY A 146 -3.10 9.62 7.36
CA GLY A 146 -4.51 9.89 7.57
C GLY A 146 -5.42 8.68 7.34
N LEU A 147 -4.89 7.47 7.58
CA LEU A 147 -5.56 6.19 7.38
C LEU A 147 -5.95 5.56 8.73
N PRO A 148 -6.96 4.67 8.77
CA PRO A 148 -7.36 4.00 10.00
C PRO A 148 -6.26 3.07 10.51
N THR A 149 -6.00 3.09 11.82
CA THR A 149 -4.98 2.24 12.47
C THR A 149 -5.30 0.74 12.39
N SER A 150 -6.54 0.37 12.09
CA SER A 150 -6.93 -1.03 11.84
C SER A 150 -6.41 -1.56 10.52
N GLY A 151 -6.02 -0.69 9.57
CA GLY A 151 -5.74 -1.09 8.19
C GLY A 151 -6.98 -1.56 7.43
N GLN A 152 -8.17 -1.31 7.98
CA GLN A 152 -9.46 -1.71 7.42
C GLN A 152 -10.29 -0.49 7.07
N ILE A 153 -10.95 -0.53 5.91
CA ILE A 153 -11.84 0.53 5.45
C ILE A 153 -13.22 -0.04 5.11
N THR A 154 -14.20 0.85 5.05
CA THR A 154 -15.51 0.53 4.49
C THR A 154 -15.40 0.44 2.97
N LEU A 155 -15.96 -0.63 2.41
CA LEU A 155 -16.09 -0.83 0.97
C LEU A 155 -17.57 -0.89 0.58
N PHE A 156 -17.83 -0.68 -0.70
CA PHE A 156 -19.14 -0.80 -1.34
C PHE A 156 -19.06 -1.81 -2.49
N ASP A 157 -20.11 -2.61 -2.68
CA ASP A 157 -20.22 -3.53 -3.82
C ASP A 157 -20.40 -2.70 -5.10
N GLY A 158 -19.56 -2.94 -6.12
CA GLY A 158 -19.63 -2.21 -7.39
C GLY A 158 -20.93 -2.45 -8.18
N ARG A 159 -21.59 -3.59 -7.95
CA ARG A 159 -22.77 -4.03 -8.71
C ARG A 159 -24.06 -3.47 -8.12
N THR A 160 -24.16 -3.43 -6.79
CA THR A 160 -25.37 -2.99 -6.08
C THR A 160 -25.23 -1.58 -5.50
N GLY A 161 -24.00 -1.12 -5.25
CA GLY A 161 -23.71 0.11 -4.52
C GLY A 161 -23.89 -0.02 -3.00
N GLU A 162 -24.27 -1.19 -2.50
CA GLU A 162 -24.49 -1.41 -1.07
C GLU A 162 -23.17 -1.48 -0.30
N GLN A 163 -23.18 -0.94 0.92
CA GLN A 163 -22.04 -1.02 1.83
C GLN A 163 -21.86 -2.46 2.33
N PHE A 164 -20.62 -2.97 2.36
CA PHE A 164 -20.33 -4.22 3.06
C PHE A 164 -20.58 -4.08 4.57
N GLU A 165 -21.19 -5.10 5.17
CA GLU A 165 -21.57 -5.09 6.60
C GLU A 165 -20.39 -4.89 7.57
N ARG A 166 -19.19 -5.31 7.16
CA ARG A 166 -17.98 -5.26 7.98
C ARG A 166 -16.85 -4.54 7.23
N PRO A 167 -15.99 -3.80 7.95
CA PRO A 167 -14.81 -3.20 7.34
C PRO A 167 -13.86 -4.31 6.85
N VAL A 168 -13.19 -4.04 5.73
CA VAL A 168 -12.33 -4.99 5.03
C VAL A 168 -10.91 -4.46 5.02
N THR A 169 -9.93 -5.34 5.22
CA THR A 169 -8.52 -5.00 5.06
C THR A 169 -8.23 -4.68 3.60
N VAL A 170 -7.72 -3.48 3.34
CA VAL A 170 -7.33 -3.03 2.00
C VAL A 170 -5.93 -2.43 2.09
N GLY A 171 -5.11 -2.69 1.09
CA GLY A 171 -3.76 -2.15 1.04
C GLY A 171 -3.02 -2.65 -0.18
N TYR A 172 -1.70 -2.45 -0.18
CA TYR A 172 -0.85 -2.77 -1.32
C TYR A 172 0.02 -3.96 -0.98
N MET A 173 -0.20 -5.07 -1.66
CA MET A 173 0.63 -6.28 -1.59
C MET A 173 1.44 -6.40 -2.88
N TYR A 174 2.73 -6.71 -2.78
CA TYR A 174 3.56 -6.90 -3.96
C TYR A 174 3.31 -8.28 -4.59
N MET A 175 2.72 -8.27 -5.79
CA MET A 175 2.32 -9.47 -6.51
C MET A 175 3.25 -9.75 -7.70
N LEU A 176 3.51 -11.03 -7.95
CA LEU A 176 4.34 -11.52 -9.06
C LEU A 176 3.51 -12.41 -9.99
N LYS A 177 3.73 -12.26 -11.30
CA LYS A 177 3.31 -13.24 -12.31
C LYS A 177 4.36 -14.33 -12.43
N LEU A 178 3.96 -15.58 -12.25
CA LEU A 178 4.86 -16.71 -12.40
C LEU A 178 4.92 -17.16 -13.86
N ASN A 179 6.01 -17.82 -14.25
CA ASN A 179 6.18 -18.36 -15.60
C ASN A 179 5.32 -19.61 -15.90
N HIS A 180 4.33 -19.93 -15.05
CA HIS A 180 3.39 -21.00 -15.30
C HIS A 180 2.17 -20.35 -15.97
N LEU A 181 2.22 -20.29 -17.29
CA LEU A 181 1.18 -19.68 -18.11
C LEU A 181 0.18 -20.75 -18.54
N VAL A 182 -1.08 -20.36 -18.75
CA VAL A 182 -2.11 -21.29 -19.21
C VAL A 182 -1.93 -21.73 -20.67
N ASP A 183 -1.27 -20.89 -21.47
CA ASP A 183 -1.01 -21.14 -22.90
C ASP A 183 0.25 -21.98 -23.17
N ASP A 184 0.99 -22.37 -22.13
CA ASP A 184 2.14 -23.27 -22.24
C ASP A 184 1.71 -24.73 -21.99
#